data_AF-A0AA35Q8J1-F1
#
_entry.id   AF-A0AA35Q8J1-F1
#
_cell.length_a   1.000
_cell.length_b   1.000
_cell.length_c   1.000
_cell.angle_alpha   90.00
_cell.angle_beta   90.00
_cell.angle_gamma   90.00
#
_symmetry.space_group_name_H-M   'P 1'
#
loop_
_entity.id
_entity.type
_entity.pdbx_description
1 polymer ?
#
loop_
_entity_poly.entity_id
_entity_poly.type
_entity_poly.pdbx_seq_one_letter_code
_entity_poly.pdbx_strand_id
1 'polypeptide(L)'
;MDGNIGDQPDNSLRPRACERCARSKAKCVWTDREKDGMKVCERCFKGHLTCVAPPPGTRKTRGKSTRVKAIEQKLEGIMSLLGEHKDLLQHVNKTSGPSVSQPLTAAPRPPTTDWNIPRLENDQVQVAQPTLPSSFTQQLNSRETHKFEIISGYEMSFDEADQVLQEYMIMMLPQFPFVPLETTDVFQLSREKPLLLKTLLFVCRPSDSQSRLNFDEWFRQHVAQQIVVLNRKNIELIQAIMIFLAW
;
A
#
# COMPACT_ATOMS: atom_id res chain seq x y z
N MET A 1 0.40 -53.78 -31.99
CA MET A 1 1.19 -52.61 -31.56
C MET A 1 0.19 -51.62 -31.03
N ASP A 2 -0.19 -51.91 -29.80
CA ASP A 2 -1.43 -51.48 -29.18
C ASP A 2 -1.22 -50.13 -28.49
N GLY A 3 -2.09 -49.19 -28.81
CA GLY A 3 -2.10 -47.84 -28.26
C GLY A 3 -2.53 -47.85 -26.81
N ASN A 4 -1.66 -47.35 -25.93
CA ASN A 4 -1.96 -47.13 -24.52
C ASN A 4 -2.49 -45.69 -24.33
N ILE A 5 -3.81 -45.56 -24.26
CA ILE A 5 -4.50 -44.34 -23.86
C ILE A 5 -4.45 -44.29 -22.33
N GLY A 6 -3.58 -43.42 -21.81
CA GLY A 6 -3.48 -43.13 -20.38
C GLY A 6 -4.74 -42.42 -19.89
N ASP A 7 -5.52 -43.15 -19.11
CA ASP A 7 -6.73 -42.70 -18.42
C ASP A 7 -6.38 -41.58 -17.41
N GLN A 8 -6.69 -40.33 -17.76
CA GLN A 8 -6.62 -39.20 -16.83
C GLN A 8 -7.81 -39.29 -15.88
N PRO A 9 -7.62 -39.42 -14.55
CA PRO A 9 -8.74 -39.48 -13.63
C PRO A 9 -9.49 -38.15 -13.64
N ASP A 10 -10.71 -38.22 -14.15
CA ASP A 10 -11.70 -37.16 -14.18
C ASP A 10 -11.78 -36.43 -12.83
N ASN A 11 -11.32 -35.18 -12.81
CA ASN A 11 -11.31 -34.30 -11.64
C ASN A 11 -12.73 -33.90 -11.18
N SER A 12 -13.77 -34.33 -11.90
CA SER A 12 -15.19 -34.19 -11.53
C SER A 12 -15.62 -35.07 -10.37
N LEU A 13 -14.87 -36.14 -10.07
CA LEU A 13 -15.24 -37.13 -9.06
C LEU A 13 -14.71 -36.82 -7.65
N ARG A 14 -13.92 -35.74 -7.47
CA ARG A 14 -13.43 -35.36 -6.13
C ARG A 14 -14.61 -34.87 -5.29
N PRO A 15 -15.14 -35.67 -4.34
CA PRO A 15 -16.34 -35.30 -3.64
C PRO A 15 -15.99 -34.16 -2.67
N ARG A 16 -16.82 -33.11 -2.64
CA ARG A 16 -16.67 -32.03 -1.66
C ARG A 16 -16.65 -32.61 -0.24
N ALA A 17 -16.06 -31.89 0.70
CA ALA A 17 -16.17 -32.26 2.11
C ALA A 17 -17.65 -32.39 2.52
N CYS A 18 -17.98 -33.37 3.37
CA CYS A 18 -19.31 -33.48 3.94
C CYS A 18 -19.67 -32.22 4.74
N GLU A 19 -20.96 -31.94 4.92
CA GLU A 19 -21.43 -30.71 5.56
C GLU A 19 -20.82 -30.49 6.96
N ARG A 20 -20.70 -31.55 7.76
CA ARG A 20 -20.12 -31.50 9.10
C ARG A 20 -18.62 -31.18 9.07
N CYS A 21 -17.85 -31.81 8.19
CA CYS A 21 -16.42 -31.53 8.07
C CYS A 21 -16.17 -30.13 7.50
N ALA A 22 -17.02 -29.67 6.56
CA ALA A 22 -16.96 -28.32 6.05
C ALA A 22 -17.22 -27.27 7.15
N ARG A 23 -18.31 -27.42 7.92
CA ARG A 23 -18.65 -26.50 9.03
C ARG A 23 -17.59 -26.48 10.13
N SER A 24 -17.04 -27.64 10.48
CA SER A 24 -16.00 -27.77 11.50
C SER A 24 -14.58 -27.57 10.98
N LYS A 25 -14.41 -27.18 9.70
CA LYS A 25 -13.11 -26.98 9.02
C LYS A 25 -12.13 -28.14 9.20
N ALA A 26 -12.62 -29.37 9.28
CA ALA A 26 -11.79 -30.55 9.45
C ALA A 26 -11.54 -31.28 8.13
N LYS A 27 -10.47 -32.08 8.08
CA LYS A 27 -10.14 -32.92 6.93
C LYS A 27 -11.25 -33.94 6.68
N CYS A 28 -11.84 -33.90 5.49
CA CYS A 28 -12.85 -34.86 5.04
C CYS A 28 -12.22 -35.79 4.00
N VAL A 29 -12.07 -37.07 4.35
CA VAL A 29 -11.56 -38.11 3.45
C VAL A 29 -12.68 -39.10 3.18
N TRP A 30 -13.07 -39.21 1.92
CA TRP A 30 -14.05 -40.20 1.48
C TRP A 30 -13.36 -41.55 1.32
N THR A 31 -13.97 -42.59 1.87
CA THR A 31 -13.52 -43.98 1.79
C THR A 31 -14.66 -44.82 1.24
N ASP A 32 -14.39 -46.04 0.77
CA ASP A 32 -15.44 -46.99 0.34
C ASP A 32 -16.23 -47.63 1.48
N ARG A 33 -16.21 -47.00 2.67
CA ARG A 33 -16.99 -47.45 3.82
C ARG A 33 -18.41 -46.90 3.73
N GLU A 34 -19.35 -47.80 3.96
CA GLU A 34 -20.77 -47.50 3.93
C GLU A 34 -21.37 -47.63 5.33
N LYS A 35 -22.32 -46.74 5.64
CA LYS A 35 -23.20 -46.84 6.80
C LYS A 35 -24.61 -46.67 6.27
N ASP A 36 -25.49 -47.63 6.58
CA ASP A 36 -26.89 -47.64 6.10
C ASP A 36 -26.99 -47.53 4.56
N GLY A 37 -26.07 -48.16 3.83
CA GLY A 37 -26.02 -48.14 2.35
C GLY A 37 -25.55 -46.82 1.74
N MET A 38 -25.05 -45.87 2.55
CA MET A 38 -24.55 -44.57 2.07
C MET A 38 -23.06 -44.42 2.36
N LYS A 39 -22.28 -43.87 1.42
CA LYS A 39 -20.85 -43.59 1.61
C LYS A 39 -20.64 -42.58 2.75
N VAL A 40 -19.73 -42.89 3.67
CA VAL A 40 -19.40 -42.04 4.83
C VAL A 40 -17.92 -41.69 4.82
N CYS A 41 -17.58 -40.44 5.18
CA CYS A 41 -16.19 -40.03 5.31
C CYS A 41 -15.53 -40.62 6.57
N GLU A 42 -14.22 -40.82 6.54
CA GLU A 42 -13.45 -41.50 7.59
C GLU A 42 -13.69 -40.91 8.99
N ARG A 43 -13.73 -39.58 9.09
CA ARG A 43 -13.93 -38.88 10.36
C ARG A 43 -15.34 -39.10 10.93
N CYS A 44 -16.36 -39.01 10.08
CA CYS A 44 -17.73 -39.24 10.51
C CYS A 44 -17.98 -40.70 10.87
N PHE A 45 -17.32 -41.64 10.17
CA PHE A 45 -17.37 -43.05 10.50
C PHE A 45 -16.78 -43.32 11.89
N LYS A 46 -15.54 -42.88 12.14
CA LYS A 46 -14.85 -43.08 13.44
C LYS A 46 -15.57 -42.39 14.61
N GLY A 47 -16.13 -41.21 14.38
CA GLY A 47 -16.83 -40.46 15.41
C GLY A 47 -18.30 -40.88 15.61
N HIS A 48 -18.81 -41.86 14.85
CA HIS A 48 -20.25 -42.18 14.80
C HIS A 48 -21.14 -40.96 14.54
N LEU A 49 -20.67 -40.04 13.69
CA LEU A 49 -21.33 -38.77 13.41
C LEU A 49 -22.13 -38.85 12.10
N THR A 50 -23.24 -38.12 12.03
CA THR A 50 -24.01 -37.97 10.79
C THR A 50 -23.15 -37.36 9.68
N CYS A 51 -23.11 -38.02 8.52
CA CYS A 51 -22.33 -37.62 7.36
C CYS A 51 -23.27 -37.33 6.20
N VAL A 52 -23.38 -36.06 5.80
CA VAL A 52 -24.22 -35.63 4.68
C VAL A 52 -23.33 -35.06 3.60
N ALA A 53 -23.33 -35.67 2.41
CA ALA A 53 -22.65 -35.15 1.23
C ALA A 53 -23.45 -33.94 0.69
N PRO A 54 -22.80 -32.80 0.39
CA PRO A 54 -23.49 -31.68 -0.23
C PRO A 54 -24.01 -32.09 -1.62
N PRO A 55 -25.20 -31.63 -2.03
CA PRO A 55 -25.66 -31.86 -3.39
C PRO A 55 -24.68 -31.21 -4.40
N PRO A 56 -24.56 -31.76 -5.62
CA PRO A 56 -23.73 -31.18 -6.68
C PRO A 56 -24.30 -29.82 -7.08
N GLY A 57 -23.90 -28.76 -6.37
CA GLY A 57 -24.33 -27.41 -6.69
C GLY A 57 -23.68 -26.93 -7.98
N THR A 58 -24.47 -26.37 -8.89
CA THR A 58 -23.99 -25.65 -10.09
C THR A 58 -23.06 -24.52 -9.65
N ARG A 59 -21.82 -24.55 -10.12
CA ARG A 59 -20.83 -23.51 -9.84
C ARG A 59 -21.35 -22.19 -10.41
N LYS A 60 -21.75 -21.24 -9.57
CA LYS A 60 -22.03 -19.87 -10.04
C LYS A 60 -20.71 -19.30 -10.58
N THR A 61 -20.58 -19.23 -11.88
CA THR A 61 -19.47 -18.53 -12.53
C THR A 61 -19.54 -17.06 -12.13
N ARG A 62 -18.50 -16.57 -11.45
CA ARG A 62 -18.29 -15.15 -11.19
C ARG A 62 -18.42 -14.40 -12.51
N GLY A 63 -19.33 -13.44 -12.59
CA GLY A 63 -19.64 -12.71 -13.82
C GLY A 63 -18.38 -12.15 -14.49
N LYS A 64 -18.38 -12.16 -15.82
CA LYS A 64 -17.27 -11.68 -16.66
C LYS A 64 -16.95 -10.23 -16.27
N SER A 65 -15.68 -9.98 -15.95
CA SER A 65 -15.19 -8.68 -15.47
C SER A 65 -15.44 -7.59 -16.52
N THR A 66 -16.31 -6.64 -16.21
CA THR A 66 -16.54 -5.40 -16.99
C THR A 66 -15.31 -4.49 -17.04
N ARG A 67 -14.31 -4.76 -16.18
CA ARG A 67 -13.07 -3.99 -16.08
C ARG A 67 -12.21 -4.06 -17.34
N VAL A 68 -12.17 -5.19 -18.05
CA VAL A 68 -11.33 -5.35 -19.25
C VAL A 68 -11.85 -4.46 -20.39
N LYS A 69 -13.18 -4.47 -20.61
CA LYS A 69 -13.83 -3.61 -21.62
C LYS A 69 -13.67 -2.13 -21.30
N ALA A 70 -13.72 -1.75 -20.02
CA ALA A 70 -13.47 -0.38 -19.58
C ALA A 70 -12.01 0.06 -19.77
N ILE A 71 -11.05 -0.87 -19.67
CA ILE A 71 -9.63 -0.60 -19.94
C ILE A 71 -9.38 -0.44 -21.44
N GLU A 72 -9.95 -1.30 -22.27
CA GLU A 72 -9.86 -1.21 -23.74
C GLU A 72 -10.45 0.12 -24.25
N GLN A 73 -11.59 0.55 -23.69
CA GLN A 73 -12.20 1.82 -24.05
C GLN A 73 -11.35 3.03 -23.63
N LYS A 74 -10.65 2.96 -22.48
CA LYS A 74 -9.70 4.00 -22.05
C LYS A 74 -8.46 4.04 -22.94
N LEU A 75 -7.99 2.90 -23.45
CA LEU A 75 -6.86 2.85 -24.39
C LEU A 75 -7.21 3.56 -25.71
N GLU A 76 -8.39 3.29 -26.27
CA GLU A 76 -8.84 3.92 -27.51
C GLU A 76 -8.92 5.46 -27.36
N GLY A 77 -9.46 5.93 -26.23
CA GLY A 77 -9.52 7.37 -25.94
C GLY A 77 -8.15 8.05 -25.86
N ILE A 78 -7.14 7.37 -25.29
CA ILE A 78 -5.78 7.90 -25.21
C ILE A 78 -5.11 7.90 -26.59
N MET A 79 -5.33 6.87 -27.40
CA MET A 79 -4.78 6.80 -28.76
C MET A 79 -5.36 7.88 -29.67
N SER A 80 -6.65 8.20 -29.54
CA SER A 80 -7.30 9.29 -30.27
C SER A 80 -6.68 10.65 -29.95
N LEU A 81 -6.44 10.95 -28.67
CA LEU A 81 -5.82 12.22 -28.25
C LEU A 81 -4.37 12.36 -28.72
N LEU A 82 -3.62 11.26 -28.73
CA LEU A 82 -2.25 11.23 -29.23
C LEU A 82 -2.18 11.36 -30.76
N GLY A 83 -3.17 10.84 -31.48
CA GLY A 83 -3.33 11.02 -32.93
C GLY A 83 -3.56 12.50 -33.29
N GLU A 84 -4.51 13.15 -32.64
CA GLU A 84 -4.82 14.58 -32.84
C GLU A 84 -3.60 15.49 -32.61
N HIS A 85 -2.81 15.23 -31.56
CA HIS A 85 -1.63 16.04 -31.28
C HIS A 85 -0.50 15.81 -32.29
N LYS A 86 -0.38 14.60 -32.84
CA LYS A 86 0.61 14.27 -33.87
C LYS A 86 0.29 14.94 -35.21
N ASP A 87 -0.98 15.07 -35.55
CA ASP A 87 -1.41 15.81 -36.75
C ASP A 87 -1.09 17.29 -36.62
N LEU A 88 -1.36 17.92 -35.46
CA LEU A 88 -0.97 19.32 -35.20
C LEU A 88 0.53 19.59 -35.36
N LEU A 89 1.39 18.65 -34.95
CA LEU A 89 2.84 18.79 -35.07
C LEU A 89 3.36 18.55 -36.50
N GLN A 90 2.62 17.84 -37.36
CA GLN A 90 3.01 17.65 -38.76
C GLN A 90 2.70 18.87 -39.65
N HIS A 91 1.78 19.75 -39.25
CA HIS A 91 1.41 20.93 -40.03
C HIS A 91 2.34 22.15 -39.82
N VAL A 92 3.17 22.15 -38.77
CA VAL A 92 4.10 23.27 -38.47
C VAL A 92 5.44 23.15 -39.21
N ASN A 93 5.80 21.97 -39.73
CA ASN A 93 7.12 21.72 -40.35
C ASN A 93 7.17 21.84 -41.89
N LYS A 94 6.18 22.49 -42.51
CA LYS A 94 6.17 22.77 -43.97
C LYS A 94 5.96 24.25 -44.28
N THR A 95 6.83 25.12 -43.75
CA THR A 95 7.10 26.43 -44.37
C THR A 95 8.55 26.83 -44.16
N SER A 96 9.21 27.15 -45.27
CA SER A 96 10.63 27.34 -45.48
C SER A 96 11.09 28.80 -45.33
N GLY A 97 12.24 29.02 -44.68
CA GLY A 97 13.24 30.01 -45.10
C GLY A 97 13.56 31.21 -44.16
N PRO A 98 14.79 31.75 -44.17
CA PRO A 98 15.46 32.34 -42.99
C PRO A 98 15.80 33.85 -43.10
N SER A 99 16.15 34.55 -42.00
CA SER A 99 17.10 35.72 -41.97
C SER A 99 17.37 36.35 -40.59
N VAL A 100 18.67 36.41 -40.22
CA VAL A 100 19.49 37.59 -39.79
C VAL A 100 19.29 38.29 -38.40
N SER A 101 20.35 38.13 -37.55
CA SER A 101 21.11 39.09 -36.69
C SER A 101 20.56 39.92 -35.49
N GLN A 102 21.38 39.88 -34.42
CA GLN A 102 21.58 40.63 -33.13
C GLN A 102 21.61 42.21 -33.19
N PRO A 103 22.01 43.01 -32.14
CA PRO A 103 21.89 43.01 -30.64
C PRO A 103 21.60 44.40 -29.94
N LEU A 104 21.38 44.40 -28.60
CA LEU A 104 21.65 45.36 -27.48
C LEU A 104 21.56 46.91 -27.65
N THR A 105 20.93 47.63 -26.68
CA THR A 105 21.43 48.86 -26.00
C THR A 105 20.49 49.45 -24.92
N ALA A 106 21.05 50.36 -24.10
CA ALA A 106 20.74 50.77 -22.73
C ALA A 106 19.65 51.86 -22.52
N ALA A 107 19.31 52.06 -21.22
CA ALA A 107 18.37 53.04 -20.64
C ALA A 107 18.71 54.52 -20.88
N PRO A 108 17.75 55.46 -20.66
CA PRO A 108 17.79 56.31 -19.44
C PRO A 108 16.42 56.78 -18.84
N ARG A 109 16.41 57.08 -17.53
CA ARG A 109 15.40 57.83 -16.70
C ARG A 109 15.69 59.37 -16.79
N PRO A 110 14.98 60.36 -16.14
CA PRO A 110 13.75 60.45 -15.28
C PRO A 110 12.84 61.67 -15.71
N PRO A 111 12.00 62.40 -14.91
CA PRO A 111 11.69 62.38 -13.46
C PRO A 111 10.23 62.66 -12.94
N THR A 112 10.10 62.44 -11.61
CA THR A 112 9.27 63.11 -10.56
C THR A 112 7.74 63.00 -10.54
N THR A 113 7.19 62.54 -9.40
CA THR A 113 6.27 63.32 -8.53
C THR A 113 6.25 62.71 -7.12
N ASP A 114 6.51 63.57 -6.12
CA ASP A 114 6.47 63.38 -4.66
C ASP A 114 5.05 63.17 -4.13
N TRP A 115 4.91 62.41 -3.03
CA TRP A 115 3.92 62.71 -2.00
C TRP A 115 4.51 62.51 -0.60
N ASN A 116 4.41 63.57 0.18
CA ASN A 116 4.95 63.75 1.52
C ASN A 116 4.07 63.10 2.62
N ILE A 117 4.73 62.89 3.76
CA ILE A 117 4.35 62.20 5.00
C ILE A 117 3.33 63.02 5.85
N PRO A 118 2.73 62.46 6.93
CA PRO A 118 3.38 62.62 8.24
C PRO A 118 3.39 61.39 9.17
N ARG A 119 4.40 61.46 10.04
CA ARG A 119 4.97 60.54 11.02
C ARG A 119 4.17 60.50 12.33
N LEU A 120 4.11 59.33 12.98
CA LEU A 120 4.01 59.24 14.44
C LEU A 120 5.09 58.28 14.96
N GLU A 121 5.94 58.83 15.83
CA GLU A 121 6.91 58.15 16.68
C GLU A 121 6.32 56.93 17.43
N ASN A 122 7.12 55.87 17.55
CA ASN A 122 7.31 55.28 18.88
C ASN A 122 8.75 54.73 19.00
N ASP A 123 9.39 55.16 20.06
CA ASP A 123 10.77 54.87 20.43
C ASP A 123 10.82 53.65 21.37
N GLN A 124 12.03 53.11 21.55
CA GLN A 124 12.54 52.39 22.73
C GLN A 124 13.01 50.92 22.59
N VAL A 125 14.36 50.85 22.50
CA VAL A 125 15.32 50.12 23.36
C VAL A 125 15.80 48.72 22.92
N GLN A 126 17.07 48.72 22.51
CA GLN A 126 17.96 47.58 22.31
C GLN A 126 18.44 47.00 23.66
N VAL A 127 18.52 45.67 23.75
CA VAL A 127 19.33 44.97 24.76
C VAL A 127 20.33 44.07 24.01
N ALA A 128 21.62 44.33 24.22
CA ALA A 128 22.73 43.59 23.63
C ALA A 128 23.05 42.32 24.45
N GLN A 129 23.28 41.18 23.78
CA GLN A 129 23.92 40.00 24.36
C GLN A 129 24.79 39.23 23.34
N PRO A 130 25.77 38.43 23.81
CA PRO A 130 27.05 38.21 23.13
C PRO A 130 27.03 37.07 22.11
N THR A 131 27.74 37.28 20.99
CA THR A 131 27.91 36.33 19.90
C THR A 131 28.87 35.20 20.27
N LEU A 132 28.32 34.04 20.66
CA LEU A 132 29.01 32.75 20.52
C LEU A 132 28.79 32.19 19.10
N PRO A 133 29.79 31.53 18.49
CA PRO A 133 29.75 31.11 17.09
C PRO A 133 28.63 30.09 16.84
N SER A 134 27.77 30.43 15.88
CA SER A 134 26.53 29.75 15.46
C SER A 134 26.68 28.31 14.94
N SER A 135 27.88 27.75 14.99
CA SER A 135 28.17 26.41 14.48
C SER A 135 27.75 25.30 15.45
N PHE A 136 27.67 25.58 16.76
CA PHE A 136 27.27 24.59 17.77
C PHE A 136 25.75 24.51 17.95
N THR A 137 25.03 25.62 17.78
CA THR A 137 23.56 25.67 17.88
C THR A 137 22.84 25.09 16.67
N GLN A 138 23.47 25.05 15.48
CA GLN A 138 22.87 24.37 14.33
C GLN A 138 22.80 22.84 14.52
N GLN A 139 23.70 22.22 15.29
CA GLN A 139 23.64 20.77 15.56
C GLN A 139 22.60 20.38 16.61
N LEU A 140 22.24 21.26 17.54
CA LEU A 140 21.19 21.01 18.54
C LEU A 140 19.78 21.29 17.99
N ASN A 141 19.61 22.27 17.10
CA ASN A 141 18.32 22.58 16.48
C ASN A 141 17.95 21.66 15.30
N SER A 142 18.86 20.80 14.85
CA SER A 142 18.58 19.82 13.76
C SER A 142 17.83 18.57 14.24
N ARG A 143 17.62 18.41 15.55
CA ARG A 143 16.96 17.24 16.12
C ARG A 143 15.44 17.38 16.20
N GLU A 144 14.91 18.59 16.01
CA GLU A 144 13.49 18.89 16.01
C GLU A 144 12.97 18.88 14.56
N THR A 145 11.95 18.05 14.28
CA THR A 145 11.17 17.94 13.02
C THR A 145 11.58 16.92 11.96
N HIS A 146 12.30 15.84 12.30
CA HIS A 146 12.25 14.67 11.42
C HIS A 146 10.83 14.06 11.49
N LYS A 147 10.09 14.12 10.38
CA LYS A 147 8.77 13.48 10.23
C LYS A 147 8.89 12.29 9.28
N PHE A 148 8.11 11.26 9.55
CA PHE A 148 8.03 10.05 8.75
C PHE A 148 6.70 10.00 8.00
N GLU A 149 6.76 10.02 6.67
CA GLU A 149 5.58 9.87 5.83
C GLU A 149 5.18 8.39 5.74
N ILE A 150 4.06 8.04 6.36
CA ILE A 150 3.52 6.68 6.36
C ILE A 150 2.79 6.45 5.03
N ILE A 151 1.93 7.40 4.65
CA ILE A 151 1.20 7.49 3.37
C ILE A 151 1.15 8.96 2.95
N SER A 152 0.86 9.23 1.69
CA SER A 152 0.49 10.57 1.21
C SER A 152 -0.56 11.22 2.10
N GLY A 153 -0.14 12.29 2.79
CA GLY A 153 -0.99 13.07 3.70
C GLY A 153 -1.05 12.56 5.14
N TYR A 154 -0.37 11.47 5.47
CA TYR A 154 -0.25 10.96 6.85
C TYR A 154 1.22 10.88 7.27
N GLU A 155 1.61 11.83 8.11
CA GLU A 155 2.95 11.98 8.67
C GLU A 155 2.92 11.83 10.19
N MET A 156 4.01 11.31 10.76
CA MET A 156 4.19 11.16 12.20
C MET A 156 5.61 11.58 12.60
N SER A 157 5.77 12.22 13.76
CA SER A 157 7.08 12.54 14.33
C SER A 157 7.78 11.29 14.89
N PHE A 158 9.12 11.33 15.01
CA PHE A 158 9.86 10.22 15.63
C PHE A 158 9.43 9.98 17.10
N ASP A 159 9.17 11.04 17.87
CA ASP A 159 8.73 10.91 19.25
C ASP A 159 7.35 10.23 19.36
N GLU A 160 6.42 10.55 18.46
CA GLU A 160 5.13 9.87 18.38
C GLU A 160 5.29 8.40 17.96
N ALA A 161 6.19 8.13 17.01
CA ALA A 161 6.48 6.77 16.57
C ALA A 161 7.06 5.91 17.71
N ASP A 162 7.94 6.47 18.54
CA ASP A 162 8.49 5.78 19.72
C ASP A 162 7.38 5.44 20.72
N GLN A 163 6.47 6.38 20.97
CA GLN A 163 5.29 6.12 21.83
C GLN A 163 4.44 4.98 21.27
N VAL A 164 4.22 4.96 19.95
CA VAL A 164 3.45 3.91 19.30
C VAL A 164 4.14 2.55 19.38
N LEU A 165 5.47 2.48 19.28
CA LEU A 165 6.21 1.24 19.50
C LEU A 165 6.03 0.72 20.93
N GLN A 166 6.12 1.59 21.93
CA GLN A 166 5.87 1.21 23.32
C GLN A 166 4.44 0.70 23.53
N GLU A 167 3.47 1.41 22.95
CA GLU A 167 2.06 1.03 22.98
C GLU A 167 1.84 -0.36 22.36
N TYR A 168 2.41 -0.63 21.19
CA TYR A 168 2.38 -1.95 20.58
C TYR A 168 2.98 -3.03 21.49
N MET A 169 4.14 -2.77 22.10
CA MET A 169 4.84 -3.75 22.94
C MET A 169 4.10 -4.08 24.23
N ILE A 170 3.46 -3.08 24.86
CA ILE A 170 2.83 -3.23 26.18
C ILE A 170 1.36 -3.66 26.05
N MET A 171 0.64 -3.17 25.03
CA MET A 171 -0.81 -3.35 24.92
C MET A 171 -1.20 -4.41 23.90
N MET A 172 -0.51 -4.46 22.75
CA MET A 172 -0.91 -5.31 21.63
C MET A 172 -0.19 -6.65 21.64
N LEU A 173 1.13 -6.66 21.78
CA LEU A 173 1.93 -7.89 21.78
C LEU A 173 1.50 -8.93 22.82
N PRO A 174 1.14 -8.59 24.07
CA PRO A 174 0.70 -9.59 25.03
C PRO A 174 -0.60 -10.29 24.64
N GLN A 175 -1.46 -9.61 23.87
CA GLN A 175 -2.73 -10.18 23.39
C GLN A 175 -2.53 -11.06 22.16
N PHE A 176 -1.55 -10.73 21.31
CA PHE A 176 -1.29 -11.44 20.05
C PHE A 176 0.22 -11.47 19.73
N PRO A 177 1.00 -12.37 20.36
CA PRO A 177 2.46 -12.34 20.34
C PRO A 177 3.08 -12.99 19.08
N PHE A 178 2.68 -12.57 17.89
CA PHE A 178 3.12 -13.19 16.63
C PHE A 178 4.32 -12.47 15.99
N VAL A 179 4.53 -11.19 16.31
CA VAL A 179 5.62 -10.38 15.74
C VAL A 179 6.35 -9.61 16.85
N PRO A 180 7.16 -10.29 17.68
CA PRO A 180 8.01 -9.62 18.65
C PRO A 180 9.05 -8.75 17.92
N LEU A 181 9.26 -7.54 18.43
CA LEU A 181 10.26 -6.61 17.88
C LEU A 181 11.63 -6.91 18.50
N GLU A 182 12.65 -6.97 17.66
CA GLU A 182 14.06 -7.16 18.06
C GLU A 182 14.69 -5.88 18.60
N THR A 183 14.23 -4.73 18.08
CA THR A 183 14.67 -3.40 18.49
C THR A 183 13.48 -2.54 18.87
N THR A 184 13.69 -1.68 19.85
CA THR A 184 12.73 -0.67 20.31
C THR A 184 13.05 0.71 19.72
N ASP A 185 14.15 0.84 18.99
CA ASP A 185 14.55 2.08 18.34
C ASP A 185 13.86 2.25 16.97
N VAL A 186 13.01 3.27 16.85
CA VAL A 186 12.33 3.62 15.60
C VAL A 186 13.32 3.95 14.49
N PHE A 187 14.45 4.61 14.80
CA PHE A 187 15.41 4.98 13.77
C PHE A 187 16.03 3.74 13.13
N GLN A 188 16.46 2.78 13.95
CA GLN A 188 16.93 1.49 13.48
C GLN A 188 15.85 0.76 12.68
N LEU A 189 14.63 0.67 13.22
CA LEU A 189 13.52 -0.05 12.58
C LEU A 189 13.14 0.57 11.23
N SER A 190 13.22 1.90 11.10
CA SER A 190 12.94 2.60 9.85
C SER A 190 13.94 2.27 8.73
N ARG A 191 15.19 1.94 9.09
CA ARG A 191 16.25 1.58 8.14
C ARG A 191 16.20 0.11 7.76
N GLU A 192 15.91 -0.76 8.72
CA GLU A 192 15.95 -2.21 8.53
C GLU A 192 14.64 -2.77 7.98
N LYS A 193 13.51 -2.32 8.54
CA LYS A 193 12.18 -2.87 8.28
C LYS A 193 11.14 -1.74 8.09
N PRO A 194 11.29 -0.89 7.06
CA PRO A 194 10.43 0.28 6.84
C PRO A 194 8.96 -0.04 6.62
N LEU A 195 8.63 -1.16 5.95
CA LEU A 195 7.24 -1.58 5.73
C LEU A 195 6.61 -2.03 7.05
N LEU A 196 7.37 -2.75 7.87
CA LEU A 196 6.92 -3.19 9.19
C LEU A 196 6.61 -1.98 10.08
N LEU A 197 7.53 -1.02 10.15
CA LEU A 197 7.33 0.22 10.90
C LEU A 197 6.08 0.96 10.41
N LYS A 198 5.95 1.21 9.10
CA LYS A 198 4.76 1.86 8.52
C LYS A 198 3.45 1.20 8.94
N THR A 199 3.43 -0.13 8.86
CA THR A 199 2.24 -0.92 9.20
C THR A 199 1.91 -0.82 10.68
N LEU A 200 2.93 -0.90 11.53
CA LEU A 200 2.77 -0.81 12.98
C LEU A 200 2.26 0.57 13.40
N LEU A 201 2.86 1.65 12.88
CA LEU A 201 2.43 3.01 13.17
C LEU A 201 0.96 3.23 12.78
N PHE A 202 0.60 2.78 11.57
CA PHE A 202 -0.76 2.90 11.07
C PHE A 202 -1.79 2.08 11.87
N VAL A 203 -1.47 0.83 12.22
CA VAL A 203 -2.39 -0.07 12.92
C VAL A 203 -2.63 0.36 14.36
N CYS A 204 -1.59 0.84 15.04
CA CYS A 204 -1.70 1.27 16.43
C CYS A 204 -2.42 2.62 16.54
N ARG A 205 -2.17 3.53 15.59
CA ARG A 205 -2.82 4.85 15.55
C ARG A 205 -3.42 5.14 14.18
N PRO A 206 -4.55 4.48 13.86
CA PRO A 206 -5.27 4.80 12.64
C PRO A 206 -5.83 6.22 12.75
N SER A 207 -5.64 7.00 11.70
CA SER A 207 -6.15 8.37 11.59
C SER A 207 -7.63 8.36 11.19
N ASP A 208 -7.99 9.19 10.22
CA ASP A 208 -9.33 9.29 9.66
C ASP A 208 -9.70 8.10 8.77
N SER A 209 -11.01 7.97 8.50
CA SER A 209 -11.54 6.88 7.67
C SER A 209 -10.96 6.86 6.25
N GLN A 210 -10.60 8.03 5.67
CA GLN A 210 -10.00 8.07 4.33
C GLN A 210 -8.55 7.57 4.37
N SER A 211 -7.74 8.02 5.34
CA SER A 211 -6.37 7.50 5.51
C SER A 211 -6.35 5.98 5.69
N ARG A 212 -7.36 5.41 6.36
CA ARG A 212 -7.47 3.96 6.49
C ARG A 212 -7.75 3.24 5.17
N LEU A 213 -8.71 3.73 4.40
CA LEU A 213 -8.99 3.17 3.07
C LEU A 213 -7.78 3.31 2.14
N ASN A 214 -7.10 4.45 2.19
CA ASN A 214 -5.91 4.71 1.39
C ASN A 214 -4.75 3.79 1.79
N PHE A 215 -4.52 3.57 3.10
CA PHE A 215 -3.50 2.61 3.56
C PHE A 215 -3.85 1.20 3.13
N ASP A 216 -5.10 0.77 3.31
CA ASP A 216 -5.55 -0.56 2.94
C ASP A 216 -5.33 -0.85 1.46
N GLU A 217 -5.71 0.10 0.59
CA GLU A 217 -5.48 -0.02 -0.84
C GLU A 217 -3.99 -0.06 -1.18
N TRP A 218 -3.23 0.91 -0.65
CA TRP A 218 -1.78 0.99 -0.86
C TRP A 218 -1.06 -0.27 -0.39
N PHE A 219 -1.36 -0.75 0.82
CA PHE A 219 -0.72 -1.91 1.45
C PHE A 219 -1.00 -3.18 0.64
N ARG A 220 -2.25 -3.39 0.22
CA ARG A 220 -2.63 -4.54 -0.63
C ARG A 220 -1.92 -4.50 -1.97
N GLN A 221 -1.83 -3.32 -2.61
CA GLN A 221 -1.12 -3.16 -3.87
C GLN A 221 0.39 -3.42 -3.68
N HIS A 222 0.99 -2.88 -2.62
CA HIS A 222 2.39 -3.07 -2.29
C HIS A 222 2.71 -4.55 -2.07
N VAL A 223 1.93 -5.24 -1.22
CA VAL A 223 2.09 -6.67 -0.96
C VAL A 223 1.93 -7.50 -2.23
N ALA A 224 0.90 -7.21 -3.05
CA ALA A 224 0.69 -7.91 -4.31
C ALA A 224 1.87 -7.72 -5.27
N GLN A 225 2.40 -6.50 -5.37
CA GLN A 225 3.57 -6.22 -6.19
C GLN A 225 4.81 -6.97 -5.69
N GLN A 226 5.10 -6.91 -4.40
CA GLN A 226 6.29 -7.57 -3.84
C GLN A 226 6.22 -9.10 -3.97
N ILE A 227 5.06 -9.71 -3.69
CA ILE A 227 4.93 -11.18 -3.64
C ILE A 227 4.62 -11.76 -5.01
N VAL A 228 3.65 -11.22 -5.76
CA VAL A 228 3.16 -11.84 -6.99
C VAL A 228 4.02 -11.42 -8.18
N VAL A 229 4.34 -10.14 -8.29
CA VAL A 229 5.06 -9.60 -9.45
C VAL A 229 6.56 -9.79 -9.29
N LEU A 230 7.11 -9.36 -8.14
CA LEU A 230 8.54 -9.38 -7.89
C LEU A 230 9.03 -10.69 -7.25
N ASN A 231 8.12 -11.56 -6.80
CA ASN A 231 8.44 -12.83 -6.11
C ASN A 231 9.44 -12.67 -4.96
N ARG A 232 9.39 -11.56 -4.23
CA ARG A 232 10.25 -11.31 -3.07
C ARG A 232 9.76 -12.10 -1.88
N LYS A 233 10.68 -12.84 -1.25
CA LYS A 233 10.45 -13.60 -0.03
C LYS A 233 11.21 -12.91 1.10
N ASN A 234 10.53 -12.05 1.84
CA ASN A 234 11.09 -11.30 2.96
C ASN A 234 10.27 -11.61 4.22
N ILE A 235 10.95 -11.83 5.35
CA ILE A 235 10.29 -12.01 6.65
C ILE A 235 9.49 -10.76 7.05
N GLU A 236 10.00 -9.57 6.72
CA GLU A 236 9.35 -8.29 6.98
C GLU A 236 7.96 -8.23 6.34
N LEU A 237 7.80 -8.73 5.11
CA LEU A 237 6.50 -8.75 4.42
C LEU A 237 5.49 -9.59 5.19
N ILE A 238 5.91 -10.77 5.64
CA ILE A 238 5.03 -11.66 6.42
C ILE A 238 4.70 -11.01 7.76
N GLN A 239 5.68 -10.44 8.45
CA GLN A 239 5.48 -9.73 9.71
C GLN A 239 4.50 -8.57 9.56
N ALA A 240 4.66 -7.73 8.54
CA ALA A 240 3.75 -6.63 8.25
C ALA A 240 2.32 -7.13 7.95
N ILE A 241 2.18 -8.18 7.14
CA ILE A 241 0.86 -8.79 6.86
C ILE A 241 0.22 -9.32 8.14
N MET A 242 1.00 -9.97 9.02
CA MET A 242 0.48 -10.49 10.28
C MET A 242 -0.03 -9.38 11.19
N ILE A 243 0.69 -8.27 11.33
CA ILE A 243 0.25 -7.10 12.11
C ILE A 243 -1.03 -6.51 11.50
N PHE A 244 -1.04 -6.29 10.18
CA PHE A 244 -2.19 -5.72 9.47
C PHE A 244 -3.47 -6.57 9.54
N LEU A 245 -3.35 -7.90 9.65
CA LEU A 245 -4.52 -8.79 9.73
C LEU A 245 -5.00 -9.00 11.17
N ALA A 246 -4.14 -8.76 12.16
CA ALA A 246 -4.46 -8.99 13.56
C ALA A 246 -5.33 -7.87 14.16
N TRP A 247 -5.17 -6.63 13.66
CA TRP A 247 -5.83 -5.42 14.18
C TRP A 247 -6.24 -4.50 13.03
#